data_AF-A0A941VJN2-F1
#
_entry.id   AF-A0A941VJN2-F1
#
_cell.length_a   1.000
_cell.length_b   1.000
_cell.length_c   1.000
_cell.angle_alpha   90.00
_cell.angle_beta   90.00
_cell.angle_gamma   90.00
#
_symmetry.space_group_name_H-M   'P 1'
#
loop_
_entity.id
_entity.type
_entity.pdbx_description
1 polymer ?
#
loop_
_entity_poly.entity_id
_entity_poly.type
_entity_poly.pdbx_seq_one_letter_code
_entity_poly.pdbx_strand_id
1 'polypeptide(L)'
;MAESAHQETVHGGSGLKSDQVSGLILLGLALYIGWLNREFPVGSLAEPGPGYVPLLLAIALGSIGLLIAVFGGRSVPLLGSCRTAGVFHRRGRTQEAAGGRAGRRRIQPGLVLRHRRPAACPAPARALGLLMLETFHSLMLGFSVAFQPEVLMYAFAGCIIGTLVGMMPGLGPLAGISLLLPATFGLNPIIAIVLLAGVYYGAMYGGSTTSILMRIPGEAASVMTCVDGYAMTQNGRAGPALAIAAIGSFFAGTVGVVGLMLLAPTLASFALRFGPPEYTALLLMGLFVLAYMSGGSMLKTLAMAVLGLLFGMIGIDAMSGYTRFSFGIIELGDGVGIVPVAVGLFGISEILLTAGQAEPPKVQQPSLRQLIPSGEEFRRSAGPILRGSLLGFMIGIIPGSAHIISSFVSYGIERRLSLHPERFGKGAIEGVAGPESANNAAATGAFVPMLALGIPTSPVTAVMIAAIMIHGISPGPVLIQEQPELFWGFVASMYVGNVVLLILNLPMVGLFVNLLRIPYAYMYPCILAFCIVGVYSVSNSVVDVVIMLLMGGVGYVLRKLGYDLAPVALGLVLGPMLELSLRQSLAMSGGSYGIFLERPIAVTMFVLALILLALALKPLIFKGKDWRANVGLEDQVD
;
A
#
# COMPACT_ATOMS: atom_id res chain seq x y z
N MET A 1 -46.66 5.25 -10.77
CA MET A 1 -46.01 6.55 -11.03
C MET A 1 -46.14 7.49 -9.82
N ALA A 2 -45.79 7.01 -8.63
CA ALA A 2 -45.74 7.79 -7.40
C ALA A 2 -44.78 7.08 -6.43
N GLU A 3 -43.49 7.00 -6.78
CA GLU A 3 -42.47 6.43 -5.89
C GLU A 3 -41.05 6.94 -6.23
N SER A 4 -40.94 8.17 -6.72
CA SER A 4 -39.65 8.74 -7.16
C SER A 4 -39.44 10.20 -6.75
N ALA A 5 -39.98 10.63 -5.60
CA ALA A 5 -39.87 12.03 -5.14
C ALA A 5 -39.71 12.18 -3.62
N HIS A 6 -38.96 11.28 -2.99
CA HIS A 6 -38.58 11.40 -1.58
C HIS A 6 -37.09 11.15 -1.37
N GLN A 7 -36.26 11.95 -2.05
CA GLN A 7 -34.83 11.96 -1.75
C GLN A 7 -34.16 13.30 -2.04
N GLU A 8 -34.85 14.41 -1.79
CA GLU A 8 -34.22 15.73 -1.82
C GLU A 8 -34.96 16.64 -0.84
N THR A 9 -34.51 16.64 0.41
CA THR A 9 -34.49 17.77 1.36
C THR A 9 -34.17 17.23 2.76
N VAL A 10 -32.90 17.12 3.11
CA VAL A 10 -32.48 17.09 4.53
C VAL A 10 -31.62 18.33 4.76
N HIS A 11 -32.29 19.39 5.19
CA HIS A 11 -31.66 20.58 5.73
C HIS A 11 -30.97 20.27 7.07
N GLY A 12 -29.72 20.75 7.21
CA GLY A 12 -29.23 21.46 8.39
C GLY A 12 -29.39 20.80 9.75
N GLY A 13 -28.71 19.68 9.99
CA GLY A 13 -28.37 19.21 11.35
C GLY A 13 -26.87 19.35 11.57
N SER A 14 -26.46 20.13 12.58
CA SER A 14 -25.08 20.35 13.00
C SER A 14 -24.47 19.13 13.72
N GLY A 15 -24.49 17.97 13.08
CA GLY A 15 -23.83 16.75 13.53
C GLY A 15 -22.68 16.39 12.58
N LEU A 16 -21.56 15.91 13.13
CA LEU A 16 -20.43 15.45 12.33
C LEU A 16 -20.86 14.28 11.43
N LYS A 17 -20.72 14.45 10.11
CA LYS A 17 -20.93 13.37 9.14
C LYS A 17 -19.80 12.33 9.24
N SER A 18 -20.05 11.10 8.80
CA SER A 18 -19.07 9.98 8.83
C SER A 18 -17.68 10.38 8.29
N ASP A 19 -17.67 11.12 7.18
CA ASP A 19 -16.44 11.63 6.57
C ASP A 19 -15.70 12.63 7.47
N GLN A 20 -16.43 13.45 8.25
CA GLN A 20 -15.81 14.42 9.15
C GLN A 20 -15.21 13.75 10.39
N VAL A 21 -15.82 12.68 10.90
CA VAL A 21 -15.26 11.85 11.97
C VAL A 21 -13.94 11.23 11.51
N SER A 22 -13.90 10.75 10.27
CA SER A 22 -12.70 10.25 9.62
C SER A 22 -11.61 11.29 9.43
N GLY A 23 -11.97 12.51 9.02
CA GLY A 23 -11.05 13.64 8.95
C GLY A 23 -10.44 13.96 10.31
N LEU A 24 -11.24 13.93 11.38
CA LEU A 24 -10.76 14.10 12.76
C LEU A 24 -9.84 12.96 13.22
N ILE A 25 -10.08 11.71 12.79
CA ILE A 25 -9.17 10.59 13.07
C ILE A 25 -7.82 10.84 12.43
N LEU A 26 -7.77 11.20 11.15
CA LEU A 26 -6.52 11.55 10.45
C LEU A 26 -5.81 12.75 11.07
N LEU A 27 -6.56 13.73 11.56
CA LEU A 27 -6.03 14.89 12.28
C LEU A 27 -5.45 14.49 13.65
N GLY A 28 -6.14 13.64 14.40
CA GLY A 28 -5.64 13.07 15.66
C GLY A 28 -4.38 12.24 15.45
N LEU A 29 -4.34 11.47 14.37
CA LEU A 29 -3.19 10.67 13.93
C LEU A 29 -1.99 11.55 13.57
N ALA A 30 -2.23 12.61 12.80
CA ALA A 30 -1.23 13.63 12.46
C ALA A 30 -0.67 14.33 13.71
N LEU A 31 -1.53 14.69 14.66
CA LEU A 31 -1.14 15.27 15.94
C LEU A 31 -0.34 14.29 16.79
N TYR A 32 -0.71 13.01 16.79
CA TYR A 32 0.02 11.96 17.49
C TYR A 32 1.41 11.73 16.89
N ILE A 33 1.53 11.72 15.56
CA ILE A 33 2.82 11.66 14.86
C ILE A 33 3.64 12.91 15.18
N GLY A 34 3.05 14.10 15.13
CA GLY A 34 3.72 15.34 15.53
C GLY A 34 4.19 15.33 17.00
N TRP A 35 3.40 14.73 17.88
CA TRP A 35 3.73 14.55 19.30
C TRP A 35 4.87 13.57 19.51
N LEU A 36 4.81 12.38 18.90
CA LEU A 36 5.93 11.43 18.87
C LEU A 36 7.19 12.07 18.29
N ASN A 37 7.00 12.93 17.28
CA ASN A 37 8.09 13.61 16.59
C ASN A 37 8.73 14.76 17.40
N ARG A 38 8.09 15.21 18.49
CA ARG A 38 8.58 16.31 19.34
C ARG A 38 9.94 15.99 19.99
N GLU A 39 10.24 14.71 20.17
CA GLU A 39 11.50 14.24 20.76
C GLU A 39 12.62 14.06 19.71
N PHE A 40 12.34 14.29 18.43
CA PHE A 40 13.32 14.20 17.37
C PHE A 40 13.74 15.60 16.91
N PRO A 41 15.06 15.88 16.80
CA PRO A 41 15.49 17.08 16.12
C PRO A 41 15.02 16.97 14.67
N VAL A 42 14.09 17.84 14.31
CA VAL A 42 13.62 18.02 12.93
C VAL A 42 14.80 18.46 12.05
N GLY A 43 15.82 19.07 12.67
CA GLY A 43 16.94 19.68 11.97
C GLY A 43 16.51 20.98 11.30
N SER A 44 17.29 21.42 10.32
CA SER A 44 16.93 22.57 9.49
C SER A 44 16.46 22.10 8.11
N LEU A 45 15.86 22.99 7.31
CA LEU A 45 15.61 22.73 5.89
C LEU A 45 16.88 22.39 5.09
N ALA A 46 18.09 22.60 5.64
CA ALA A 46 19.37 22.29 5.01
C ALA A 46 20.04 21.02 5.59
N GLU A 47 19.75 20.68 6.86
CA GLU A 47 20.19 19.44 7.51
C GLU A 47 19.01 18.79 8.24
N PRO A 48 18.10 18.12 7.51
CA PRO A 48 17.01 17.35 8.08
C PRO A 48 17.52 16.32 9.08
N GLY A 49 17.00 16.41 10.31
CA GLY A 49 17.23 15.39 11.33
C GLY A 49 16.21 14.25 11.20
N PRO A 50 16.35 13.19 12.02
CA PRO A 50 15.46 12.03 11.99
C PRO A 50 13.98 12.38 12.23
N GLY A 51 13.68 13.57 12.78
CA GLY A 51 12.31 14.05 12.95
C GLY A 51 11.71 14.77 11.73
N TYR A 52 12.47 14.96 10.66
CA TYR A 52 12.01 15.73 9.50
C TYR A 52 10.92 15.00 8.70
N VAL A 53 11.12 13.72 8.42
CA VAL A 53 10.16 12.90 7.67
C VAL A 53 8.85 12.68 8.45
N PRO A 54 8.87 12.29 9.74
CA PRO A 54 7.65 12.21 10.53
C PRO A 54 6.95 13.58 10.68
N LEU A 55 7.68 14.71 10.67
CA LEU A 55 7.05 16.03 10.67
C LEU A 55 6.31 16.31 9.36
N LEU A 56 6.96 16.10 8.22
CA LEU A 56 6.33 16.25 6.91
C LEU A 56 5.10 15.34 6.77
N LEU A 57 5.18 14.14 7.33
CA LEU A 57 4.08 13.20 7.41
C LEU A 57 2.93 13.72 8.27
N ALA A 58 3.22 14.23 9.48
CA ALA A 58 2.21 14.86 10.33
C ALA A 58 1.54 16.04 9.62
N ILE A 59 2.29 16.82 8.85
CA ILE A 59 1.76 17.94 8.06
C ILE A 59 0.89 17.43 6.91
N ALA A 60 1.33 16.42 6.16
CA ALA A 60 0.58 15.84 5.05
C ALA A 60 -0.73 15.18 5.51
N LEU A 61 -0.68 14.32 6.53
CA LEU A 61 -1.86 13.69 7.12
C LEU A 61 -2.76 14.71 7.81
N GLY A 62 -2.19 15.73 8.46
CA GLY A 62 -2.94 16.78 9.11
C GLY A 62 -3.65 17.68 8.10
N SER A 63 -3.02 17.99 6.97
CA SER A 63 -3.63 18.78 5.90
C SER A 63 -4.70 17.99 5.15
N ILE A 64 -4.49 16.70 4.86
CA ILE A 64 -5.51 15.81 4.30
C ILE A 64 -6.67 15.63 5.30
N GLY A 65 -6.37 15.35 6.58
CA GLY A 65 -7.36 15.20 7.64
C GLY A 65 -8.17 16.46 7.87
N LEU A 66 -7.53 17.64 7.81
CA LEU A 66 -8.21 18.93 7.88
C LEU A 66 -9.09 19.17 6.66
N LEU A 67 -8.61 18.87 5.44
CA LEU A 67 -9.42 18.95 4.23
C LEU A 67 -10.65 18.05 4.32
N ILE A 68 -10.50 16.83 4.81
CA ILE A 68 -11.60 15.88 5.01
C ILE A 68 -12.52 16.35 6.13
N ALA A 69 -12.02 16.91 7.24
CA ALA A 69 -12.86 17.40 8.33
C ALA A 69 -13.68 18.64 7.94
N VAL A 70 -13.07 19.55 7.16
CA VAL A 70 -13.65 20.85 6.76
C VAL A 70 -14.58 20.70 5.56
N PHE A 71 -14.19 19.91 4.56
CA PHE A 71 -14.93 19.73 3.30
C PHE A 71 -15.67 18.38 3.24
N GLY A 72 -15.48 17.50 4.21
CA GLY A 72 -16.24 16.27 4.40
C GLY A 72 -17.72 16.55 4.53
N GLY A 73 -18.50 16.16 3.53
CA GLY A 73 -19.94 16.26 3.54
C GLY A 73 -20.51 17.57 2.98
N ARG A 74 -19.69 18.43 2.37
CA ARG A 74 -20.15 19.48 1.44
C ARG A 74 -20.02 18.95 0.01
N SER A 75 -21.14 18.77 -0.69
CA SER A 75 -21.15 18.75 -2.14
C SER A 75 -20.55 20.08 -2.57
N VAL A 76 -19.32 20.09 -3.11
CA VAL A 76 -18.70 21.33 -3.58
C VAL A 76 -19.57 21.84 -4.72
N PRO A 77 -20.23 23.01 -4.61
CA PRO A 77 -20.92 23.56 -5.76
C PRO A 77 -19.85 23.90 -6.79
N LEU A 78 -19.92 23.25 -7.95
CA LEU A 78 -19.15 23.60 -9.13
C LEU A 78 -19.35 25.09 -9.41
N LEU A 79 -18.35 25.90 -9.09
CA LEU A 79 -18.31 27.31 -9.47
C LEU A 79 -18.00 27.35 -10.97
N GLY A 80 -19.04 27.41 -11.80
CA GLY A 80 -18.87 27.50 -13.24
C GLY A 80 -20.06 27.12 -14.12
N SER A 81 -21.29 27.56 -13.81
CA SER A 81 -22.25 27.89 -14.88
C SER A 81 -23.29 28.87 -14.38
N CYS A 82 -23.24 30.06 -14.96
CA CYS A 82 -24.19 31.13 -14.79
C CYS A 82 -25.22 31.04 -15.93
N ARG A 83 -26.49 31.26 -15.59
CA ARG A 83 -27.61 31.83 -16.38
C ARG A 83 -28.84 30.95 -16.53
N THR A 84 -29.86 31.33 -15.75
CA THR A 84 -31.24 31.59 -16.20
C THR A 84 -31.67 30.91 -17.51
N ALA A 85 -32.47 29.85 -17.38
CA ALA A 85 -33.49 29.52 -18.36
C ALA A 85 -34.78 29.17 -17.59
N GLY A 86 -35.64 30.18 -17.42
CA GLY A 86 -37.02 29.93 -17.03
C GLY A 86 -37.71 29.17 -18.16
N VAL A 87 -38.02 27.90 -17.92
CA VAL A 87 -38.90 27.14 -18.81
C VAL A 87 -40.33 27.33 -18.32
N PHE A 88 -40.99 28.28 -18.98
CA PHE A 88 -42.44 28.40 -19.07
C PHE A 88 -43.00 27.08 -19.61
N HIS A 89 -43.70 26.28 -18.77
CA HIS A 89 -44.61 25.26 -19.29
C HIS A 89 -46.06 25.72 -19.09
N ARG A 90 -46.64 26.12 -20.22
CA ARG A 90 -48.03 26.49 -20.49
C ARG A 90 -48.98 25.42 -19.94
N ARG A 91 -49.93 25.84 -19.09
CA ARG A 91 -51.12 25.07 -18.69
C ARG A 91 -51.92 24.66 -19.93
N GLY A 92 -51.90 23.38 -20.27
CA GLY A 92 -52.85 22.76 -21.18
C GLY A 92 -54.19 22.54 -20.48
N ARG A 93 -55.25 23.10 -21.06
CA ARG A 93 -56.65 22.83 -20.74
C ARG A 93 -57.06 21.46 -21.30
N THR A 94 -57.75 20.67 -20.48
CA THR A 94 -58.79 19.69 -20.86
C THR A 94 -59.65 19.51 -19.59
N GLN A 95 -60.81 20.20 -19.47
CA GLN A 95 -62.18 19.68 -19.74
C GLN A 95 -62.41 18.28 -19.15
N GLU A 96 -63.12 18.15 -18.02
CA GLU A 96 -64.57 18.24 -17.77
C GLU A 96 -65.26 16.87 -17.73
N ALA A 97 -66.31 16.82 -16.90
CA ALA A 97 -67.29 15.76 -16.65
C ALA A 97 -66.89 14.68 -15.62
N ALA A 98 -67.71 14.29 -14.64
CA ALA A 98 -69.00 14.77 -14.15
C ALA A 98 -69.31 14.01 -12.84
N GLY A 99 -70.16 14.61 -11.99
CA GLY A 99 -71.06 13.82 -11.14
C GLY A 99 -70.89 13.91 -9.62
N GLY A 100 -71.83 14.58 -8.96
CA GLY A 100 -72.50 13.95 -7.82
C GLY A 100 -72.43 14.61 -6.45
N ARG A 101 -73.47 15.41 -6.17
CA ARG A 101 -74.20 15.58 -4.89
C ARG A 101 -73.60 16.46 -3.79
N ALA A 102 -74.42 17.46 -3.46
CA ALA A 102 -74.39 18.36 -2.34
C ALA A 102 -74.41 17.64 -0.98
N GLY A 103 -73.53 18.10 -0.08
CA GLY A 103 -73.55 17.78 1.34
C GLY A 103 -72.97 18.94 2.14
N ARG A 104 -73.84 19.73 2.78
CA ARG A 104 -73.47 20.72 3.81
C ARG A 104 -72.70 20.00 4.92
N ARG A 105 -71.43 20.36 5.17
CA ARG A 105 -70.78 20.07 6.46
C ARG A 105 -70.00 21.27 6.99
N ARG A 106 -70.28 21.52 8.27
CA ARG A 106 -69.78 22.57 9.14
C ARG A 106 -68.25 22.61 9.20
N ILE A 107 -67.73 23.83 9.27
CA ILE A 107 -66.36 24.14 9.65
C ILE A 107 -66.18 23.74 11.12
N GLN A 108 -65.30 22.77 11.40
CA GLN A 108 -64.70 22.56 12.71
C GLN A 108 -63.27 23.14 12.67
N PRO A 109 -62.90 24.07 13.55
CA PRO A 109 -61.50 24.43 13.74
C PRO A 109 -60.88 23.46 14.76
N GLY A 110 -59.71 22.90 14.43
CA GLY A 110 -58.85 22.25 15.41
C GLY A 110 -58.53 20.79 15.13
N LEU A 111 -57.61 20.55 14.18
CA LEU A 111 -56.75 19.37 14.25
C LEU A 111 -55.30 19.88 14.25
N VAL A 112 -54.77 20.08 15.46
CA VAL A 112 -53.34 20.33 15.66
C VAL A 112 -52.61 19.07 15.21
N LEU A 113 -51.99 19.14 14.03
CA LEU A 113 -51.00 18.16 13.59
C LEU A 113 -49.85 18.19 14.58
N ARG A 114 -49.88 17.23 15.52
CA ARG A 114 -48.80 16.97 16.45
C ARG A 114 -47.57 16.61 15.60
N HIS A 115 -46.65 17.56 15.43
CA HIS A 115 -45.33 17.29 14.86
C HIS A 115 -44.74 16.07 15.59
N ARG A 116 -44.71 14.91 14.91
CA ARG A 116 -43.81 13.83 15.34
C ARG A 116 -42.42 14.43 15.31
N ARG A 117 -41.80 14.51 16.49
CA ARG A 117 -40.38 14.88 16.62
C ARG A 117 -39.60 14.03 15.61
N PRO A 118 -38.76 14.62 14.74
CA PRO A 118 -37.82 13.82 13.97
C PRO A 118 -36.99 13.01 14.97
N ALA A 119 -36.82 11.71 14.68
CA ALA A 119 -36.03 10.82 15.50
C ALA A 119 -34.67 11.48 15.78
N ALA A 120 -34.32 11.60 17.06
CA ALA A 120 -33.07 12.20 17.48
C ALA A 120 -31.90 11.48 16.78
N CYS A 121 -31.07 12.23 16.07
CA CYS A 121 -29.85 11.69 15.49
C CYS A 121 -28.99 11.03 16.57
N PRO A 122 -28.34 9.90 16.28
CA PRO A 122 -27.42 9.27 17.21
C PRO A 122 -26.26 10.23 17.55
N ALA A 123 -25.92 10.32 18.84
CA ALA A 123 -24.70 10.97 19.32
C ALA A 123 -23.45 10.45 18.57
N PRO A 124 -22.32 11.19 18.49
CA PRO A 124 -21.12 10.75 17.79
C PRO A 124 -20.61 9.35 18.22
N ALA A 125 -20.80 8.97 19.49
CA ALA A 125 -20.52 7.62 19.98
C ALA A 125 -21.41 6.52 19.36
N ARG A 126 -22.68 6.83 19.05
CA ARG A 126 -23.60 5.91 18.36
C ARG A 126 -23.31 5.83 16.85
N ALA A 127 -22.81 6.90 16.23
CA ALA A 127 -22.36 6.84 14.83
C ALA A 127 -21.13 5.94 14.66
N LEU A 128 -20.15 6.04 15.58
CA LEU A 128 -19.02 5.11 15.64
C LEU A 128 -19.48 3.67 15.91
N GLY A 129 -20.48 3.49 16.78
CA GLY A 129 -21.07 2.18 17.06
C GLY A 129 -21.75 1.52 15.85
N LEU A 130 -22.44 2.29 15.01
CA LEU A 130 -23.07 1.79 13.78
C LEU A 130 -22.02 1.39 12.74
N LEU A 131 -20.97 2.21 12.58
CA LEU A 131 -19.86 1.94 11.66
C LEU A 131 -19.09 0.66 12.05
N MET A 132 -18.89 0.45 13.35
CA MET A 132 -18.32 -0.80 13.88
C MET A 132 -19.22 -2.00 13.62
N LEU A 133 -20.55 -1.85 13.71
CA LEU A 133 -21.50 -2.93 13.46
C LEU A 133 -21.48 -3.37 11.98
N GLU A 134 -21.47 -2.40 11.06
CA GLU A 134 -21.36 -2.67 9.62
C GLU A 134 -20.02 -3.33 9.26
N THR A 135 -18.91 -2.79 9.77
CA THR A 135 -17.56 -3.37 9.61
C THR A 135 -17.53 -4.82 10.10
N PHE A 136 -18.14 -5.11 11.25
CA PHE A 136 -18.18 -6.45 11.81
C PHE A 136 -19.00 -7.42 10.96
N HIS A 137 -20.13 -6.98 10.42
CA HIS A 137 -20.94 -7.79 9.51
C HIS A 137 -20.18 -8.08 8.20
N SER A 138 -19.51 -7.08 7.63
CA SER A 138 -18.67 -7.27 6.46
C SER A 138 -17.45 -8.16 6.74
N LEU A 139 -16.89 -8.10 7.94
CA LEU A 139 -15.81 -8.99 8.35
C LEU A 139 -16.29 -10.44 8.53
N MET A 140 -17.51 -10.67 9.01
CA MET A 140 -18.12 -12.00 9.04
C MET A 140 -18.26 -12.59 7.64
N LEU A 141 -18.69 -11.78 6.67
CA LEU A 141 -18.67 -12.17 5.25
C LEU A 141 -17.25 -12.54 4.82
N GLY A 142 -16.27 -11.70 5.14
CA GLY A 142 -14.86 -11.97 4.84
C GLY A 142 -14.35 -13.29 5.40
N PHE A 143 -14.65 -13.61 6.66
CA PHE A 143 -14.27 -14.89 7.27
C PHE A 143 -14.97 -16.08 6.63
N SER A 144 -16.22 -15.92 6.17
CA SER A 144 -16.92 -16.99 5.44
C SER A 144 -16.22 -17.36 4.13
N VAL A 145 -15.55 -16.39 3.48
CA VAL A 145 -14.72 -16.59 2.29
C VAL A 145 -13.34 -17.14 2.70
N ALA A 146 -12.68 -16.53 3.69
CA ALA A 146 -11.32 -16.90 4.09
C ALA A 146 -11.20 -18.32 4.65
N PHE A 147 -12.26 -18.86 5.27
CA PHE A 147 -12.29 -20.23 5.77
C PHE A 147 -12.75 -21.25 4.72
N GLN A 148 -13.02 -20.84 3.48
CA GLN A 148 -13.22 -21.80 2.40
C GLN A 148 -11.95 -22.65 2.23
N PRO A 149 -12.05 -23.99 2.12
CA PRO A 149 -10.88 -24.87 2.06
C PRO A 149 -9.88 -24.50 0.97
N GLU A 150 -10.38 -24.07 -0.19
CA GLU A 150 -9.55 -23.63 -1.32
C GLU A 150 -8.75 -22.37 -0.96
N VAL A 151 -9.41 -21.32 -0.45
CA VAL A 151 -8.76 -20.07 -0.04
C VAL A 151 -7.73 -20.33 1.06
N LEU A 152 -8.05 -21.17 2.04
CA LEU A 152 -7.13 -21.54 3.13
C LEU A 152 -5.91 -22.30 2.61
N MET A 153 -6.10 -23.23 1.67
CA MET A 153 -5.01 -23.99 1.04
C MET A 153 -4.04 -23.06 0.30
N TYR A 154 -4.57 -22.12 -0.50
CA TYR A 154 -3.74 -21.16 -1.23
C TYR A 154 -3.11 -20.10 -0.32
N ALA A 155 -3.79 -19.68 0.76
CA ALA A 155 -3.18 -18.82 1.78
C ALA A 155 -1.99 -19.52 2.44
N PHE A 156 -2.14 -20.80 2.78
CA PHE A 156 -1.07 -21.63 3.35
C PHE A 156 0.09 -21.83 2.36
N ALA A 157 -0.21 -22.17 1.10
CA ALA A 157 0.79 -22.30 0.04
C ALA A 157 1.54 -20.98 -0.18
N GLY A 158 0.84 -19.85 -0.24
CA GLY A 158 1.43 -18.53 -0.36
C GLY A 158 2.34 -18.19 0.81
N CYS A 159 1.91 -18.45 2.05
CA CYS A 159 2.74 -18.24 3.24
C CYS A 159 4.01 -19.09 3.22
N ILE A 160 3.94 -20.35 2.79
CA ILE A 160 5.12 -21.21 2.61
C ILE A 160 6.03 -20.63 1.54
N ILE A 161 5.53 -20.44 0.31
CA ILE A 161 6.32 -19.95 -0.81
C ILE A 161 6.96 -18.60 -0.46
N GLY A 162 6.21 -17.69 0.14
CA GLY A 162 6.70 -16.41 0.65
C GLY A 162 7.83 -16.58 1.63
N THR A 163 7.65 -17.42 2.64
CA THR A 163 8.70 -17.69 3.63
C THR A 163 9.97 -18.23 2.95
N LEU A 164 9.83 -19.14 1.99
CA LEU A 164 10.95 -19.65 1.21
C LEU A 164 11.66 -18.56 0.40
N VAL A 165 10.89 -17.71 -0.28
CA VAL A 165 11.41 -16.56 -1.03
C VAL A 165 12.19 -15.64 -0.09
N GLY A 166 11.58 -15.17 1.00
CA GLY A 166 12.21 -14.21 1.90
C GLY A 166 13.50 -14.71 2.55
N MET A 167 13.66 -16.01 2.70
CA MET A 167 14.91 -16.58 3.21
C MET A 167 16.02 -16.68 2.16
N MET A 168 15.69 -16.70 0.88
CA MET A 168 16.72 -16.77 -0.16
C MET A 168 17.40 -15.40 -0.26
N PRO A 169 18.73 -15.30 -0.05
CA PRO A 169 19.46 -14.06 -0.23
C PRO A 169 19.23 -13.48 -1.62
N GLY A 170 18.91 -12.19 -1.68
CA GLY A 170 18.64 -11.46 -2.93
C GLY A 170 17.25 -11.68 -3.53
N LEU A 171 16.54 -12.75 -3.16
CA LEU A 171 15.18 -13.00 -3.66
C LEU A 171 14.13 -12.35 -2.75
N GLY A 172 13.83 -11.09 -3.06
CA GLY A 172 12.82 -10.29 -2.35
C GLY A 172 11.35 -10.67 -2.57
N PRO A 173 10.40 -10.09 -1.82
CA PRO A 173 8.96 -10.27 -2.05
C PRO A 173 8.56 -9.81 -3.45
N LEU A 174 9.19 -8.75 -3.96
CA LEU A 174 8.94 -8.26 -5.32
C LEU A 174 9.28 -9.31 -6.37
N ALA A 175 10.45 -9.97 -6.24
CA ALA A 175 10.84 -11.05 -7.12
C ALA A 175 9.89 -12.25 -6.95
N GLY A 176 9.62 -12.69 -5.72
CA GLY A 176 8.73 -13.83 -5.46
C GLY A 176 7.33 -13.65 -6.03
N ILE A 177 6.72 -12.49 -5.82
CA ILE A 177 5.38 -12.16 -6.35
C ILE A 177 5.43 -12.11 -7.88
N SER A 178 6.46 -11.49 -8.46
CA SER A 178 6.60 -11.42 -9.92
C SER A 178 6.72 -12.82 -10.55
N LEU A 179 7.51 -13.70 -9.92
CA LEU A 179 7.71 -15.08 -10.36
C LEU A 179 6.46 -15.95 -10.24
N LEU A 180 5.65 -15.72 -9.20
CA LEU A 180 4.42 -16.48 -8.97
C LEU A 180 3.20 -15.91 -9.70
N LEU A 181 3.25 -14.63 -10.11
CA LEU A 181 2.15 -13.97 -10.81
C LEU A 181 1.66 -14.77 -12.03
N PRO A 182 2.52 -15.30 -12.92
CA PRO A 182 2.07 -16.19 -13.99
C PRO A 182 1.34 -17.47 -13.54
N ALA A 183 1.63 -17.98 -12.34
CA ALA A 183 0.98 -19.18 -11.81
C ALA A 183 -0.41 -18.89 -11.23
N THR A 184 -0.79 -17.61 -11.06
CA THR A 184 -2.13 -17.25 -10.58
C THR A 184 -3.15 -17.23 -11.71
N PHE A 185 -2.72 -17.30 -12.96
CA PHE A 185 -3.59 -17.31 -14.12
C PHE A 185 -4.43 -18.60 -14.14
N GLY A 186 -5.75 -18.43 -14.25
CA GLY A 186 -6.72 -19.51 -14.12
C GLY A 186 -7.29 -19.70 -12.70
N LEU A 187 -6.73 -19.02 -11.68
CA LEU A 187 -7.33 -18.98 -10.35
C LEU A 187 -8.42 -17.91 -10.27
N ASN A 188 -9.36 -18.11 -9.34
CA ASN A 188 -10.33 -17.08 -8.96
C ASN A 188 -9.57 -15.84 -8.43
N PRO A 189 -10.01 -14.60 -8.74
CA PRO A 189 -9.36 -13.38 -8.27
C PRO A 189 -9.09 -13.33 -6.76
N ILE A 190 -10.02 -13.81 -5.93
CA ILE A 190 -9.83 -13.86 -4.47
C ILE A 190 -8.64 -14.76 -4.12
N ILE A 191 -8.62 -15.98 -4.67
CA ILE A 191 -7.57 -16.97 -4.42
C ILE A 191 -6.20 -16.44 -4.89
N ALA A 192 -6.15 -15.83 -6.08
CA ALA A 192 -4.93 -15.26 -6.64
C ALA A 192 -4.34 -14.17 -5.72
N ILE A 193 -5.15 -13.22 -5.28
CA ILE A 193 -4.70 -12.11 -4.41
C ILE A 193 -4.27 -12.64 -3.04
N VAL A 194 -5.02 -13.59 -2.47
CA VAL A 194 -4.69 -14.23 -1.19
C VAL A 194 -3.34 -14.98 -1.28
N LEU A 195 -3.11 -15.70 -2.37
CA LEU A 195 -1.84 -16.39 -2.64
C LEU A 195 -0.68 -15.39 -2.71
N LEU A 196 -0.80 -14.34 -3.53
CA LEU A 196 0.25 -13.34 -3.73
C LEU A 196 0.54 -12.53 -2.46
N ALA A 197 -0.50 -12.21 -1.68
CA ALA A 197 -0.31 -11.54 -0.40
C ALA A 197 0.32 -12.46 0.65
N GLY A 198 -0.05 -13.75 0.65
CA GLY A 198 0.65 -14.78 1.43
C GLY A 198 2.14 -14.83 1.11
N VAL A 199 2.50 -14.72 -0.18
CA VAL A 199 3.90 -14.59 -0.60
C VAL A 199 4.53 -13.32 -0.04
N TYR A 200 3.83 -12.19 -0.12
CA TYR A 200 4.34 -10.92 0.40
C TYR A 200 4.67 -10.99 1.89
N TYR A 201 3.66 -11.28 2.73
CA TYR A 201 3.87 -11.33 4.18
C TYR A 201 4.82 -12.46 4.57
N GLY A 202 4.73 -13.61 3.90
CA GLY A 202 5.65 -14.73 4.13
C GLY A 202 7.10 -14.33 3.87
N ALA A 203 7.38 -13.58 2.81
CA ALA A 203 8.72 -13.10 2.52
C ALA A 203 9.21 -12.09 3.56
N MET A 204 8.34 -11.22 4.07
CA MET A 204 8.69 -10.30 5.17
C MET A 204 9.09 -11.07 6.44
N TYR A 205 8.39 -12.14 6.77
CA TYR A 205 8.73 -13.01 7.90
C TYR A 205 10.01 -13.82 7.66
N GLY A 206 10.13 -14.44 6.48
CA GLY A 206 11.27 -15.28 6.12
C GLY A 206 12.59 -14.50 6.13
N GLY A 207 12.58 -13.25 5.67
CA GLY A 207 13.77 -12.38 5.66
C GLY A 207 14.33 -12.10 7.05
N SER A 208 13.47 -12.02 8.07
CA SER A 208 13.92 -11.86 9.46
C SER A 208 14.71 -13.08 9.96
N THR A 209 14.33 -14.29 9.53
CA THR A 209 14.98 -15.54 9.96
C THR A 209 16.43 -15.61 9.49
N THR A 210 16.68 -15.29 8.23
CA THR A 210 18.04 -15.29 7.66
C THR A 210 18.89 -14.12 8.14
N SER A 211 18.26 -12.97 8.38
CA SER A 211 18.88 -11.82 9.05
C SER A 211 19.40 -12.20 10.43
N ILE A 212 18.55 -12.79 11.28
CA ILE A 212 18.86 -13.13 12.67
C ILE A 212 19.91 -14.25 12.75
N LEU A 213 19.81 -15.27 11.90
CA LEU A 213 20.68 -16.45 12.02
C LEU A 213 22.02 -16.32 11.30
N MET A 214 22.05 -15.61 10.17
CA MET A 214 23.20 -15.66 9.25
C MET A 214 23.79 -14.30 8.93
N ARG A 215 23.23 -13.20 9.43
CA ARG A 215 23.62 -11.84 9.07
C ARG A 215 23.47 -11.54 7.57
N ILE A 216 22.55 -12.23 6.90
CA ILE A 216 22.27 -12.05 5.48
C ILE A 216 20.83 -11.57 5.39
N PRO A 217 20.59 -10.25 5.37
CA PRO A 217 19.24 -9.73 5.24
C PRO A 217 18.68 -10.12 3.88
N GLY A 218 17.57 -10.86 3.90
CA GLY A 218 16.78 -11.15 2.70
C GLY A 218 16.16 -9.88 2.14
N GLU A 219 15.92 -8.87 3.00
CA GLU A 219 15.51 -7.55 2.57
C GLU A 219 16.09 -6.35 3.30
N ALA A 220 16.14 -5.21 2.60
CA ALA A 220 16.67 -3.95 3.11
C ALA A 220 15.98 -3.49 4.41
N ALA A 221 14.68 -3.76 4.57
CA ALA A 221 13.96 -3.43 5.80
C ALA A 221 14.37 -4.32 7.00
N SER A 222 14.84 -5.55 6.74
CA SER A 222 15.30 -6.48 7.78
C SER A 222 16.73 -6.20 8.25
N VAL A 223 17.47 -5.28 7.62
CA VAL A 223 18.83 -4.87 8.02
C VAL A 223 18.86 -4.41 9.48
N MET A 224 17.87 -3.63 9.91
CA MET A 224 17.83 -3.14 11.29
C MET A 224 17.53 -4.25 12.30
N THR A 225 16.65 -5.20 11.95
CA THR A 225 16.43 -6.41 12.74
C THR A 225 17.70 -7.27 12.80
N CYS A 226 18.47 -7.32 11.70
CA CYS A 226 19.69 -8.10 11.57
C CYS A 226 20.77 -7.66 12.57
N VAL A 227 20.92 -6.36 12.82
CA VAL A 227 21.98 -5.79 13.66
C VAL A 227 21.97 -6.41 15.06
N ASP A 228 20.85 -6.30 15.78
CA ASP A 228 20.73 -6.88 17.12
C ASP A 228 20.36 -8.36 17.09
N GLY A 229 19.58 -8.81 16.10
CA GLY A 229 19.19 -10.20 15.96
C GLY A 229 20.37 -11.15 15.78
N TYR A 230 21.30 -10.78 14.89
CA TYR A 230 22.52 -11.57 14.68
C TYR A 230 23.45 -11.52 15.89
N ALA A 231 23.58 -10.37 16.55
CA ALA A 231 24.37 -10.27 17.79
C ALA A 231 23.78 -11.17 18.90
N MET A 232 22.45 -11.29 19.01
CA MET A 232 21.80 -12.26 19.91
C MET A 232 22.13 -13.70 19.53
N THR A 233 22.14 -14.03 18.23
CA THR A 233 22.56 -15.35 17.73
C THR A 233 24.00 -15.68 18.11
N GLN A 234 24.94 -14.74 17.94
CA GLN A 234 26.35 -14.91 18.33
C GLN A 234 26.52 -15.17 19.84
N ASN A 235 25.61 -14.62 20.66
CA ASN A 235 25.56 -14.84 22.10
C ASN A 235 24.80 -16.12 22.52
N GLY A 236 24.47 -17.02 21.58
CA GLY A 236 23.73 -18.25 21.86
C GLY A 236 22.23 -18.03 22.13
N ARG A 237 21.70 -16.85 21.80
CA ARG A 237 20.31 -16.42 22.07
C ARG A 237 19.52 -16.19 20.78
N ALA A 238 19.75 -17.03 19.76
CA ALA A 238 19.01 -16.99 18.50
C ALA A 238 17.51 -17.25 18.70
N GLY A 239 17.16 -18.18 19.60
CA GLY A 239 15.78 -18.61 19.80
C GLY A 239 14.85 -17.49 20.27
N PRO A 240 15.17 -16.74 21.35
CA PRO A 240 14.37 -15.60 21.79
C PRO A 240 14.26 -14.49 20.74
N ALA A 241 15.32 -14.23 19.97
CA ALA A 241 15.30 -13.25 18.89
C ALA A 241 14.28 -13.63 17.80
N LEU A 242 14.30 -14.89 17.34
CA LEU A 242 13.35 -15.40 16.35
C LEU A 242 11.91 -15.39 16.87
N ALA A 243 11.69 -15.81 18.12
CA ALA A 243 10.36 -15.85 18.70
C ALA A 243 9.76 -14.44 18.85
N ILE A 244 10.54 -13.48 19.36
CA ILE A 244 10.08 -12.09 19.49
C ILE A 244 9.89 -11.43 18.12
N ALA A 245 10.74 -11.71 17.13
CA ALA A 245 10.54 -11.24 15.77
C ALA A 245 9.19 -11.72 15.23
N ALA A 246 8.91 -13.02 15.26
CA ALA A 246 7.66 -13.58 14.75
C ALA A 246 6.41 -13.16 15.53
N ILE A 247 6.49 -13.04 16.87
CA ILE A 247 5.40 -12.49 17.69
C ILE A 247 5.16 -11.01 17.36
N GLY A 248 6.24 -10.24 17.22
CA GLY A 248 6.22 -8.83 16.84
C GLY A 248 5.59 -8.62 15.46
N SER A 249 5.95 -9.45 14.47
CA SER A 249 5.37 -9.44 13.13
C SER A 249 3.89 -9.83 13.16
N PHE A 250 3.51 -10.84 13.95
CA PHE A 250 2.10 -11.25 14.09
C PHE A 250 1.24 -10.14 14.67
N PHE A 251 1.69 -9.55 15.78
CA PHE A 251 0.98 -8.43 16.41
C PHE A 251 0.92 -7.22 15.47
N ALA A 252 2.02 -6.87 14.81
CA ALA A 252 2.09 -5.79 13.84
C ALA A 252 1.16 -5.99 12.64
N GLY A 253 1.12 -7.21 12.10
CA GLY A 253 0.19 -7.60 11.05
C GLY A 253 -1.26 -7.47 11.51
N THR A 254 -1.60 -7.94 12.70
CA THR A 254 -2.93 -7.75 13.30
C THR A 254 -3.30 -6.28 13.45
N VAL A 255 -2.42 -5.45 14.01
CA VAL A 255 -2.64 -4.00 14.15
C VAL A 255 -2.81 -3.34 12.78
N GLY A 256 -1.99 -3.72 11.81
CA GLY A 256 -2.07 -3.25 10.44
C GLY A 256 -3.40 -3.60 9.78
N VAL A 257 -3.90 -4.83 9.95
CA VAL A 257 -5.20 -5.24 9.40
C VAL A 257 -6.35 -4.47 10.06
N VAL A 258 -6.29 -4.23 11.37
CA VAL A 258 -7.25 -3.35 12.06
C VAL A 258 -7.20 -1.93 11.47
N GLY A 259 -6.01 -1.38 11.28
CA GLY A 259 -5.83 -0.09 10.64
C GLY A 259 -6.40 -0.07 9.22
N LEU A 260 -6.16 -1.11 8.42
CA LEU A 260 -6.68 -1.27 7.07
C LEU A 260 -8.22 -1.26 7.03
N MET A 261 -8.86 -2.03 7.92
CA MET A 261 -10.32 -2.09 8.01
C MET A 261 -10.97 -0.74 8.33
N LEU A 262 -10.29 0.09 9.11
CA LEU A 262 -10.80 1.41 9.51
C LEU A 262 -10.50 2.48 8.45
N LEU A 263 -9.28 2.50 7.91
CA LEU A 263 -8.82 3.56 7.02
C LEU A 263 -9.21 3.33 5.56
N ALA A 264 -9.24 2.10 5.04
CA ALA A 264 -9.52 1.87 3.63
C ALA A 264 -10.95 2.28 3.21
N PRO A 265 -12.03 1.86 3.91
CA PRO A 265 -13.39 2.31 3.56
C PRO A 265 -13.56 3.82 3.65
N THR A 266 -12.93 4.41 4.65
CA THR A 266 -12.87 5.85 4.89
C THR A 266 -12.20 6.61 3.75
N LEU A 267 -11.04 6.11 3.31
CA LEU A 267 -10.27 6.74 2.23
C LEU A 267 -10.98 6.55 0.89
N ALA A 268 -11.61 5.39 0.66
CA ALA A 268 -12.43 5.11 -0.51
C ALA A 268 -13.63 6.09 -0.60
N SER A 269 -14.37 6.30 0.49
CA SER A 269 -15.52 7.23 0.47
C SER A 269 -15.12 8.67 0.12
N PHE A 270 -13.94 9.10 0.56
CA PHE A 270 -13.39 10.40 0.20
C PHE A 270 -12.97 10.45 -1.27
N ALA A 271 -12.32 9.40 -1.76
CA ALA A 271 -11.81 9.30 -3.12
C ALA A 271 -12.92 9.18 -4.18
N LEU A 272 -14.14 8.77 -3.82
CA LEU A 272 -15.32 8.85 -4.70
C LEU A 272 -15.64 10.29 -5.14
N ARG A 273 -15.04 11.30 -4.53
CA ARG A 273 -15.19 12.71 -4.91
C ARG A 273 -14.18 13.17 -5.97
N PHE A 274 -13.19 12.33 -6.29
CA PHE A 274 -12.12 12.69 -7.22
C PHE A 274 -12.58 12.52 -8.65
N GLY A 275 -12.35 13.55 -9.47
CA GLY A 275 -12.44 13.44 -10.92
C GLY A 275 -11.06 13.14 -11.53
N PRO A 276 -10.99 13.08 -12.87
CA PRO A 276 -9.73 12.93 -13.59
C PRO A 276 -8.64 13.95 -13.17
N PRO A 277 -8.94 15.24 -12.90
CA PRO A 277 -7.92 16.20 -12.49
C PRO A 277 -7.28 15.86 -11.14
N GLU A 278 -8.09 15.45 -10.16
CA GLU A 278 -7.60 15.04 -8.85
C GLU A 278 -6.78 13.75 -8.92
N TYR A 279 -7.20 12.77 -9.73
CA TYR A 279 -6.42 11.54 -9.96
C TYR A 279 -5.07 11.84 -10.62
N THR A 280 -5.04 12.74 -11.62
CA THR A 280 -3.78 13.16 -12.25
C THR A 280 -2.82 13.76 -11.22
N ALA A 281 -3.31 14.67 -10.38
CA ALA A 281 -2.52 15.32 -9.34
C ALA A 281 -2.01 14.33 -8.29
N LEU A 282 -2.87 13.38 -7.89
CA LEU A 282 -2.56 12.34 -6.92
C LEU A 282 -1.50 11.35 -7.43
N LEU A 283 -1.58 10.92 -8.69
CA LEU A 283 -0.60 10.03 -9.31
C LEU A 283 0.77 10.72 -9.43
N LEU A 284 0.81 11.98 -9.87
CA LEU A 284 2.04 12.77 -9.93
C LEU A 284 2.63 13.01 -8.55
N MET A 285 1.81 13.37 -7.57
CA MET A 285 2.25 13.51 -6.19
C MET A 285 2.85 12.19 -5.67
N GLY A 286 2.20 11.05 -5.91
CA GLY A 286 2.71 9.73 -5.53
C GLY A 286 4.09 9.43 -6.13
N LEU A 287 4.29 9.72 -7.42
CA LEU A 287 5.60 9.59 -8.09
C LEU A 287 6.67 10.48 -7.47
N PHE A 288 6.34 11.73 -7.11
CA PHE A 288 7.30 12.63 -6.46
C PHE A 288 7.60 12.23 -5.02
N VAL A 289 6.60 11.79 -4.26
CA VAL A 289 6.81 11.27 -2.91
C VAL A 289 7.71 10.04 -2.96
N LEU A 290 7.50 9.12 -3.90
CA LEU A 290 8.40 7.99 -4.13
C LEU A 290 9.83 8.46 -4.43
N ALA A 291 10.01 9.39 -5.37
CA ALA A 291 11.33 9.93 -5.71
C ALA A 291 12.00 10.63 -4.52
N TYR A 292 11.21 11.25 -3.64
CA TYR A 292 11.67 11.87 -2.41
C TYR A 292 12.00 10.87 -1.30
N MET A 293 11.36 9.69 -1.28
CA MET A 293 11.56 8.68 -0.23
C MET A 293 12.52 7.55 -0.64
N SER A 294 12.80 7.37 -1.93
CA SER A 294 13.78 6.40 -2.42
C SER A 294 15.19 6.82 -1.98
N GLY A 295 15.93 5.86 -1.41
CA GLY A 295 17.32 6.04 -1.00
C GLY A 295 18.25 6.26 -2.20
N GLY A 296 19.31 7.06 -2.01
CA GLY A 296 20.27 7.38 -3.06
C GLY A 296 19.87 8.55 -3.96
N SER A 297 20.32 8.54 -5.21
CA SER A 297 20.17 9.67 -6.13
C SER A 297 18.73 9.81 -6.64
N MET A 298 18.06 10.90 -6.23
CA MET A 298 16.72 11.24 -6.72
C MET A 298 16.62 11.27 -8.25
N LEU A 299 17.66 11.77 -8.94
CA LEU A 299 17.66 11.84 -10.40
C LEU A 299 17.66 10.43 -11.02
N LYS A 300 18.38 9.48 -10.41
CA LYS A 300 18.32 8.08 -10.84
C LYS A 300 16.92 7.51 -10.61
N THR A 301 16.32 7.71 -9.44
CA THR A 301 14.96 7.24 -9.15
C THR A 301 13.93 7.81 -10.12
N LEU A 302 13.99 9.13 -10.40
CA LEU A 302 13.08 9.79 -11.32
C LEU A 302 13.30 9.32 -12.77
N ALA A 303 14.55 9.12 -13.20
CA ALA A 303 14.85 8.56 -14.51
C ALA A 303 14.26 7.15 -14.67
N MET A 304 14.32 6.33 -13.62
CA MET A 304 13.74 4.99 -13.60
C MET A 304 12.20 5.02 -13.59
N ALA A 305 11.60 5.96 -12.87
CA ALA A 305 10.15 6.18 -12.93
C ALA A 305 9.71 6.60 -14.34
N VAL A 306 10.41 7.55 -14.96
CA VAL A 306 10.16 7.98 -16.35
C VAL A 306 10.35 6.83 -17.34
N LEU A 307 11.38 5.99 -17.16
CA LEU A 307 11.57 4.79 -17.97
C LEU A 307 10.37 3.84 -17.86
N GLY A 308 9.86 3.64 -16.65
CA GLY A 308 8.62 2.89 -16.43
C GLY A 308 7.41 3.51 -17.12
N LEU A 309 7.21 4.82 -16.99
CA LEU A 309 6.12 5.54 -17.66
C LEU A 309 6.21 5.40 -19.18
N LEU A 310 7.42 5.47 -19.75
CA LEU A 310 7.65 5.28 -21.19
C LEU A 310 7.25 3.87 -21.63
N PHE A 311 7.61 2.83 -20.88
CA PHE A 311 7.17 1.47 -21.18
C PHE A 311 5.65 1.31 -21.06
N GLY A 312 5.02 1.98 -20.10
CA GLY A 312 3.56 1.96 -19.94
C GLY A 312 2.79 2.66 -21.05
N MET A 313 3.42 3.54 -21.82
CA MET A 313 2.79 4.20 -22.97
C MET A 313 2.88 3.39 -24.28
N ILE A 314 3.61 2.27 -24.28
CA ILE A 314 3.67 1.36 -25.44
C ILE A 314 2.32 0.64 -25.56
N GLY A 315 1.77 0.61 -26.77
CA GLY A 315 0.50 -0.07 -27.07
C GLY A 315 -0.58 0.84 -27.63
N ILE A 316 -1.80 0.32 -27.70
CA ILE A 316 -2.97 1.05 -28.17
C ILE A 316 -3.37 2.11 -27.15
N ASP A 317 -3.51 3.35 -27.62
CA ASP A 317 -4.08 4.42 -26.82
C ASP A 317 -5.57 4.22 -26.57
N ALA A 318 -5.97 4.14 -25.31
CA ALA A 318 -7.37 3.92 -24.92
C ALA A 318 -8.34 5.02 -25.38
N MET A 319 -7.87 6.26 -25.58
CA MET A 319 -8.73 7.37 -25.99
C MET A 319 -8.90 7.51 -27.50
N SER A 320 -7.84 7.27 -28.28
CA SER A 320 -7.83 7.50 -29.73
C SER A 320 -7.78 6.22 -30.57
N GLY A 321 -7.46 5.07 -29.98
CA GLY A 321 -7.32 3.79 -30.68
C GLY A 321 -6.04 3.68 -31.52
N TYR A 322 -5.17 4.70 -31.55
CA TYR A 322 -3.90 4.63 -32.27
C TYR A 322 -2.87 3.77 -31.53
N THR A 323 -2.16 2.94 -32.27
CA THR A 323 -1.04 2.16 -31.75
C THR A 323 0.22 3.02 -31.63
N ARG A 324 0.84 3.05 -30.45
CA ARG A 324 2.04 3.83 -30.15
C ARG A 324 3.21 2.90 -29.84
N PHE A 325 4.38 3.22 -30.40
CA PHE A 325 5.64 2.50 -30.14
C PHE A 325 5.59 0.98 -30.37
N SER A 326 4.70 0.49 -31.26
CA SER A 326 4.63 -0.94 -31.58
C SER A 326 5.67 -1.41 -32.61
N PHE A 327 6.30 -0.48 -33.35
CA PHE A 327 7.33 -0.77 -34.35
C PHE A 327 6.92 -1.84 -35.40
N GLY A 328 5.62 -1.99 -35.66
CA GLY A 328 5.08 -2.98 -36.59
C GLY A 328 4.94 -4.40 -36.01
N ILE A 329 5.22 -4.60 -34.72
CA ILE A 329 5.00 -5.85 -33.99
C ILE A 329 3.57 -5.84 -33.45
N ILE A 330 2.76 -6.84 -33.81
CA ILE A 330 1.34 -6.90 -33.48
C ILE A 330 1.13 -7.06 -31.97
N GLU A 331 1.94 -7.90 -31.35
CA GLU A 331 1.89 -8.22 -29.92
C GLU A 331 2.18 -7.00 -29.04
N LEU A 332 2.98 -6.04 -29.53
CA LEU A 332 3.18 -4.77 -28.83
C LEU A 332 1.95 -3.84 -28.89
N GLY A 333 0.91 -4.19 -29.65
CA GLY A 333 -0.37 -3.51 -29.66
C GLY A 333 -1.08 -3.57 -28.30
N ASP A 334 -0.97 -4.70 -27.60
CA ASP A 334 -1.50 -4.89 -26.24
C ASP A 334 -0.64 -4.17 -25.17
N GLY A 335 0.47 -3.57 -25.60
CA GLY A 335 1.45 -2.90 -24.76
C GLY A 335 2.46 -3.86 -24.15
N VAL A 336 3.36 -3.31 -23.34
CA VAL A 336 4.34 -4.14 -22.63
C VAL A 336 3.73 -4.62 -21.32
N GLY A 337 3.49 -5.92 -21.22
CA GLY A 337 2.94 -6.53 -20.02
C GLY A 337 3.83 -6.29 -18.79
N ILE A 338 3.19 -5.96 -17.66
CA ILE A 338 3.85 -5.90 -16.36
C ILE A 338 4.49 -7.24 -15.95
N VAL A 339 3.89 -8.36 -16.34
CA VAL A 339 4.40 -9.70 -16.01
C VAL A 339 5.79 -9.95 -16.61
N PRO A 340 6.01 -9.87 -17.94
CA PRO A 340 7.34 -10.06 -18.51
C PRO A 340 8.36 -9.03 -17.99
N VAL A 341 7.96 -7.77 -17.79
CA VAL A 341 8.86 -6.74 -17.25
C VAL A 341 9.25 -7.03 -15.80
N ALA A 342 8.30 -7.36 -14.93
CA ALA A 342 8.57 -7.62 -13.52
C ALA A 342 9.38 -8.91 -13.33
N VAL A 343 9.04 -9.99 -14.04
CA VAL A 343 9.80 -11.24 -14.01
C VAL A 343 11.23 -11.02 -14.53
N GLY A 344 11.41 -10.28 -15.62
CA GLY A 344 12.72 -9.94 -16.14
C GLY A 344 13.53 -9.06 -15.18
N LEU A 345 13.00 -7.88 -14.85
CA LEU A 345 13.69 -6.88 -14.04
C LEU A 345 13.96 -7.34 -12.60
N PHE A 346 13.12 -8.16 -11.98
CA PHE A 346 13.29 -8.54 -10.57
C PHE A 346 13.67 -10.01 -10.37
N GLY A 347 13.15 -10.93 -11.17
CA GLY A 347 13.46 -12.35 -11.07
C GLY A 347 14.76 -12.72 -11.79
N ILE A 348 14.80 -12.52 -13.11
CA ILE A 348 15.94 -12.94 -13.94
C ILE A 348 17.19 -12.13 -13.62
N SER A 349 17.06 -10.80 -13.44
CA SER A 349 18.22 -9.96 -13.12
C SER A 349 18.91 -10.37 -11.81
N GLU A 350 18.14 -10.79 -10.80
CA GLU A 350 18.64 -11.27 -9.51
C GLU A 350 19.39 -12.59 -9.69
N ILE A 351 18.80 -13.53 -10.43
CA ILE A 351 19.45 -14.79 -10.79
C ILE A 351 20.80 -14.52 -11.49
N LEU A 352 20.85 -13.57 -12.43
CA LEU A 352 22.08 -13.21 -13.15
C LEU A 352 23.13 -12.54 -12.26
N LEU A 353 22.72 -11.76 -11.26
CA LEU A 353 23.64 -11.12 -10.30
C LEU A 353 24.25 -12.12 -9.33
N THR A 354 23.45 -13.10 -8.89
CA THR A 354 23.84 -14.08 -7.89
C THR A 354 24.46 -15.34 -8.52
N ALA A 355 24.27 -15.54 -9.83
CA ALA A 355 24.95 -16.55 -10.63
C ALA A 355 26.48 -16.33 -10.64
N GLY A 356 27.16 -16.92 -9.67
CA GLY A 356 28.61 -16.80 -9.48
C GLY A 356 29.04 -16.66 -8.01
N GLN A 357 28.11 -16.37 -7.10
CA GLN A 357 28.39 -16.37 -5.66
C GLN A 357 28.35 -17.82 -5.14
N ALA A 358 29.53 -18.43 -5.04
CA ALA A 358 29.70 -19.79 -4.58
C ALA A 358 30.11 -19.79 -3.10
N GLU A 359 29.14 -19.84 -2.19
CA GLU A 359 29.26 -20.61 -0.94
C GLU A 359 27.92 -20.58 -0.18
N PRO A 360 27.31 -21.74 0.13
CA PRO A 360 26.20 -21.77 1.07
C PRO A 360 26.73 -21.35 2.46
N PRO A 361 26.10 -20.37 3.13
CA PRO A 361 26.57 -19.88 4.42
C PRO A 361 26.60 -20.99 5.46
N LYS A 362 27.59 -20.96 6.38
CA LYS A 362 27.62 -21.88 7.54
C LYS A 362 26.45 -21.59 8.47
N VAL A 363 25.42 -22.44 8.42
CA VAL A 363 24.23 -22.25 9.24
C VAL A 363 24.42 -22.88 10.63
N GLN A 364 24.32 -22.05 11.68
CA GLN A 364 24.15 -22.55 13.05
C GLN A 364 22.68 -22.91 13.26
N GLN A 365 22.39 -24.17 13.61
CA GLN A 365 21.03 -24.62 13.91
C GLN A 365 20.71 -24.36 15.39
N PRO A 366 19.81 -23.41 15.73
CA PRO A 366 19.33 -23.29 17.09
C PRO A 366 18.46 -24.51 17.46
N SER A 367 18.56 -24.96 18.72
CA SER A 367 17.69 -26.04 19.21
C SER A 367 16.28 -25.50 19.49
N LEU A 368 15.23 -26.26 19.15
CA LEU A 368 13.83 -25.87 19.39
C LEU A 368 13.52 -25.53 20.86
N ARG A 369 14.25 -26.12 21.82
CA ARG A 369 14.10 -25.82 23.27
C ARG A 369 14.59 -24.42 23.67
N GLN A 370 15.41 -23.77 22.85
CA GLN A 370 15.93 -22.42 23.12
C GLN A 370 15.03 -21.32 22.55
N LEU A 371 13.92 -21.64 21.87
CA LEU A 371 13.02 -20.67 21.25
C LEU A 371 12.17 -19.87 22.25
N ILE A 372 12.08 -20.28 23.51
CA ILE A 372 11.19 -19.63 24.48
C ILE A 372 11.88 -18.38 25.06
N PRO A 373 11.39 -17.17 24.79
CA PRO A 373 11.91 -15.96 25.40
C PRO A 373 11.60 -15.95 26.91
N SER A 374 12.48 -15.36 27.70
CA SER A 374 12.24 -15.12 29.12
C SER A 374 11.08 -14.13 29.33
N GLY A 375 10.41 -14.20 30.48
CA GLY A 375 9.34 -13.25 30.81
C GLY A 375 9.81 -11.79 30.83
N GLU A 376 11.09 -11.55 31.16
CA GLU A 376 11.69 -10.22 31.08
C GLU A 376 11.84 -9.74 29.62
N GLU A 377 12.33 -10.59 28.73
CA GLU A 377 12.43 -10.27 27.29
C GLU A 377 11.06 -9.96 26.69
N PHE A 378 10.04 -10.74 27.05
CA PHE A 378 8.68 -10.50 26.60
C PHE A 378 8.17 -9.14 27.07
N ARG A 379 8.35 -8.82 28.36
CA ARG A 379 7.96 -7.53 28.94
C ARG A 379 8.70 -6.36 28.29
N ARG A 380 10.00 -6.52 28.03
CA ARG A 380 10.84 -5.49 27.38
C ARG A 380 10.47 -5.30 25.90
N SER A 381 9.95 -6.33 25.24
CA SER A 381 9.57 -6.29 23.83
C SER A 381 8.16 -5.74 23.59
N ALA A 382 7.24 -5.86 24.55
CA ALA A 382 5.85 -5.44 24.37
C ALA A 382 5.68 -3.96 23.99
N GLY A 383 6.44 -3.05 24.64
CA GLY A 383 6.46 -1.62 24.31
C GLY A 383 6.98 -1.34 22.90
N PRO A 384 8.19 -1.82 22.55
CA PRO A 384 8.73 -1.73 21.19
C PRO A 384 7.81 -2.30 20.10
N ILE A 385 7.19 -3.46 20.34
CA ILE A 385 6.24 -4.06 19.39
C ILE A 385 5.07 -3.13 19.12
N LEU A 386 4.46 -2.56 20.18
CA LEU A 386 3.33 -1.64 20.02
C LEU A 386 3.73 -0.37 19.28
N ARG A 387 4.83 0.28 19.69
CA ARG A 387 5.33 1.51 19.06
C ARG A 387 5.71 1.27 17.60
N GLY A 388 6.46 0.20 17.34
CA GLY A 388 6.86 -0.23 16.01
C GLY A 388 5.65 -0.50 15.13
N SER A 389 4.64 -1.21 15.63
CA SER A 389 3.41 -1.53 14.88
C SER A 389 2.65 -0.27 14.46
N LEU A 390 2.47 0.69 15.38
CA LEU A 390 1.78 1.95 15.10
C LEU A 390 2.58 2.81 14.12
N LEU A 391 3.87 3.01 14.39
CA LEU A 391 4.78 3.78 13.54
C LEU A 391 4.86 3.18 12.13
N GLY A 392 5.05 1.86 12.05
CA GLY A 392 5.16 1.13 10.80
C GLY A 392 3.91 1.25 9.94
N PHE A 393 2.73 1.01 10.51
CA PHE A 393 1.47 1.15 9.79
C PHE A 393 1.29 2.57 9.23
N MET A 394 1.64 3.59 10.01
CA MET A 394 1.56 4.99 9.57
C MET A 394 2.50 5.31 8.42
N ILE A 395 3.76 4.88 8.51
CA ILE A 395 4.74 5.10 7.45
C ILE A 395 4.35 4.28 6.21
N GLY A 396 3.80 3.07 6.38
CA GLY A 396 3.37 2.17 5.31
C GLY A 396 2.29 2.73 4.39
N ILE A 397 1.41 3.60 4.89
CA ILE A 397 0.38 4.28 4.09
C ILE A 397 1.02 5.25 3.08
N ILE A 398 2.26 5.69 3.31
CA ILE A 398 2.92 6.66 2.45
C ILE A 398 3.51 5.95 1.22
N PRO A 399 3.34 6.50 0.00
CA PRO A 399 4.06 6.03 -1.17
C PRO A 399 5.59 6.15 -0.97
N GLY A 400 6.35 5.12 -1.32
CA GLY A 400 7.80 5.12 -1.15
C GLY A 400 8.35 3.81 -0.61
N SER A 401 9.63 3.83 -0.25
CA SER A 401 10.31 2.76 0.48
C SER A 401 9.93 2.76 1.97
N ALA A 402 8.62 2.85 2.26
CA ALA A 402 8.05 3.06 3.58
C ALA A 402 8.45 1.99 4.60
N HIS A 403 8.52 0.73 4.18
CA HIS A 403 8.92 -0.41 5.02
C HIS A 403 10.40 -0.37 5.43
N ILE A 404 11.28 0.15 4.58
CA ILE A 404 12.70 0.35 4.94
C ILE A 404 12.80 1.48 5.97
N ILE A 405 12.17 2.62 5.66
CA ILE A 405 12.21 3.79 6.53
C ILE A 405 11.60 3.49 7.90
N SER A 406 10.49 2.73 7.96
CA SER A 406 9.84 2.40 9.22
C SER A 406 10.73 1.61 10.16
N SER A 407 11.48 0.62 9.65
CA SER A 407 12.42 -0.16 10.45
C SER A 407 13.59 0.67 10.96
N PHE A 408 14.16 1.54 10.12
CA PHE A 408 15.25 2.46 10.51
C PHE A 408 14.80 3.46 11.58
N VAL A 409 13.65 4.11 11.37
CA VAL A 409 13.11 5.07 12.33
C VAL A 409 12.81 4.35 13.64
N SER A 410 12.13 3.20 13.60
CA SER A 410 11.82 2.40 14.79
C SER A 410 13.07 2.04 15.59
N TYR A 411 14.14 1.56 14.94
CA TYR A 411 15.41 1.27 15.59
C TYR A 411 15.98 2.51 16.31
N GLY A 412 15.97 3.66 15.65
CA GLY A 412 16.41 4.93 16.22
C GLY A 412 15.58 5.38 17.43
N ILE A 413 14.25 5.20 17.38
CA ILE A 413 13.35 5.50 18.50
C ILE A 413 13.68 4.60 19.69
N GLU A 414 13.77 3.29 19.45
CA GLU A 414 14.01 2.31 20.51
C GLU A 414 15.36 2.52 21.19
N ARG A 415 16.40 2.84 20.42
CA ARG A 415 17.72 3.16 20.96
C ARG A 415 17.71 4.41 21.85
N ARG A 416 16.93 5.43 21.48
CA ARG A 416 16.83 6.68 22.25
C ARG A 416 16.00 6.55 23.51
N LEU A 417 14.91 5.79 23.46
CA LEU A 417 14.01 5.60 24.60
C LEU A 417 14.52 4.56 25.59
N SER A 418 15.50 3.75 25.21
CA SER A 418 16.09 2.76 26.09
C SER A 418 16.87 3.40 27.23
N LEU A 419 16.70 2.84 28.42
CA LEU A 419 17.55 3.14 29.58
C LEU A 419 19.00 2.64 29.39
N HIS A 420 19.20 1.73 28.43
CA HIS A 420 20.49 1.12 28.11
C HIS A 420 20.80 1.21 26.59
N PRO A 421 21.05 2.40 26.03
CA PRO A 421 21.37 2.57 24.61
C PRO A 421 22.64 1.84 24.16
N GLU A 422 23.55 1.52 25.09
CA GLU A 422 24.81 0.81 24.87
C GLU A 422 24.65 -0.67 24.48
N ARG A 423 23.45 -1.24 24.64
CA ARG A 423 23.13 -2.63 24.27
C ARG A 423 22.76 -2.78 22.80
N PHE A 424 22.35 -1.71 22.14
CA PHE A 424 21.99 -1.71 20.71
C PHE A 424 23.24 -1.99 19.86
N GLY A 425 23.11 -2.89 18.89
CA GLY A 425 24.22 -3.46 18.13
C GLY A 425 24.98 -4.57 18.86
N LYS A 426 24.58 -4.93 20.09
CA LYS A 426 25.18 -6.00 20.90
C LYS A 426 24.16 -7.06 21.32
N GLY A 427 22.95 -7.01 20.77
CA GLY A 427 21.88 -7.97 21.03
C GLY A 427 20.81 -7.46 21.98
N ALA A 428 20.39 -6.20 21.82
CA ALA A 428 19.21 -5.66 22.49
C ALA A 428 17.93 -6.21 21.83
N ILE A 429 17.07 -6.86 22.63
CA ILE A 429 15.82 -7.44 22.12
C ILE A 429 14.86 -6.37 21.57
N GLU A 430 14.91 -5.16 22.13
CA GLU A 430 14.15 -4.00 21.64
C GLU A 430 14.58 -3.59 20.22
N GLY A 431 15.87 -3.77 19.89
CA GLY A 431 16.43 -3.56 18.55
C GLY A 431 16.03 -4.62 17.53
N VAL A 432 15.39 -5.72 17.95
CA VAL A 432 14.75 -6.71 17.07
C VAL A 432 13.24 -6.43 17.01
N ALA A 433 12.61 -6.31 18.17
CA ALA A 433 11.16 -6.24 18.32
C ALA A 433 10.54 -4.99 17.65
N GLY A 434 11.13 -3.81 17.86
CA GLY A 434 10.61 -2.56 17.29
C GLY A 434 10.73 -2.49 15.76
N PRO A 435 11.93 -2.68 15.17
CA PRO A 435 12.12 -2.61 13.72
C PRO A 435 11.35 -3.68 12.96
N GLU A 436 11.26 -4.89 13.50
CA GLU A 436 10.54 -5.99 12.87
C GLU A 436 9.03 -5.76 12.87
N SER A 437 8.46 -5.30 13.99
CA SER A 437 7.07 -4.87 14.02
C SER A 437 6.79 -3.70 13.08
N ALA A 438 7.69 -2.72 12.98
CA ALA A 438 7.54 -1.58 12.07
C ALA A 438 7.58 -1.99 10.59
N ASN A 439 8.43 -2.97 10.24
CA ASN A 439 8.52 -3.53 8.91
C ASN A 439 7.18 -4.15 8.47
N ASN A 440 6.67 -5.08 9.28
CA ASN A 440 5.48 -5.87 8.96
C ASN A 440 4.20 -5.02 8.98
N ALA A 441 4.09 -4.07 9.92
CA ALA A 441 3.00 -3.12 9.93
C ALA A 441 3.04 -2.19 8.71
N ALA A 442 4.22 -1.78 8.24
CA ALA A 442 4.34 -0.97 7.04
C ALA A 442 3.96 -1.74 5.77
N ALA A 443 4.36 -3.01 5.66
CA ALA A 443 3.92 -3.90 4.57
C ALA A 443 2.39 -4.03 4.52
N THR A 444 1.74 -4.13 5.69
CA THR A 444 0.28 -4.15 5.78
C THR A 444 -0.34 -2.78 5.46
N GLY A 445 0.26 -1.69 5.95
CA GLY A 445 -0.20 -0.32 5.70
C GLY A 445 -0.17 0.07 4.23
N ALA A 446 0.75 -0.51 3.45
CA ALA A 446 0.86 -0.31 2.00
C ALA A 446 -0.41 -0.71 1.24
N PHE A 447 -1.23 -1.64 1.79
CA PHE A 447 -2.50 -2.04 1.20
C PHE A 447 -3.60 -1.00 1.31
N VAL A 448 -3.49 -0.04 2.24
CA VAL A 448 -4.55 0.97 2.46
C VAL A 448 -4.77 1.80 1.20
N PRO A 449 -3.77 2.48 0.61
CA PRO A 449 -3.99 3.27 -0.60
C PRO A 449 -4.13 2.40 -1.84
N MET A 450 -3.49 1.23 -1.85
CA MET A 450 -3.60 0.27 -2.94
C MET A 450 -5.06 -0.15 -3.15
N LEU A 451 -5.75 -0.59 -2.09
CA LEU A 451 -7.14 -1.06 -2.18
C LEU A 451 -8.14 0.10 -2.23
N ALA A 452 -7.90 1.18 -1.49
CA ALA A 452 -8.86 2.28 -1.39
C ALA A 452 -8.77 3.29 -2.53
N LEU A 453 -7.56 3.60 -3.02
CA LEU A 453 -7.32 4.59 -4.07
C LEU A 453 -6.95 3.96 -5.41
N GLY A 454 -6.59 2.67 -5.44
CA GLY A 454 -6.05 2.03 -6.65
C GLY A 454 -4.63 2.49 -6.95
N ILE A 455 -3.90 2.96 -5.93
CA ILE A 455 -2.58 3.58 -6.12
C ILE A 455 -1.51 2.77 -5.39
N PRO A 456 -0.47 2.34 -6.11
CA PRO A 456 0.63 1.63 -5.51
C PRO A 456 1.49 2.58 -4.68
N THR A 457 1.75 2.15 -3.46
CA THR A 457 2.68 2.80 -2.53
C THR A 457 4.08 2.22 -2.62
N SER A 458 4.24 1.04 -3.20
CA SER A 458 5.51 0.34 -3.35
C SER A 458 5.52 -0.44 -4.66
N PRO A 459 6.69 -0.90 -5.13
CA PRO A 459 6.77 -1.76 -6.30
C PRO A 459 6.00 -3.07 -6.13
N VAL A 460 5.98 -3.61 -4.91
CA VAL A 460 5.22 -4.81 -4.57
C VAL A 460 3.73 -4.57 -4.77
N THR A 461 3.20 -3.45 -4.24
CA THR A 461 1.78 -3.12 -4.43
C THR A 461 1.46 -2.74 -5.88
N ALA A 462 2.44 -2.27 -6.67
CA ALA A 462 2.28 -2.05 -8.12
C ALA A 462 2.07 -3.36 -8.87
N VAL A 463 2.92 -4.37 -8.63
CA VAL A 463 2.75 -5.71 -9.20
C VAL A 463 1.44 -6.35 -8.72
N MET A 464 1.03 -6.10 -7.47
CA MET A 464 -0.26 -6.57 -6.99
C MET A 464 -1.46 -5.85 -7.65
N ILE A 465 -1.40 -4.55 -7.90
CA ILE A 465 -2.45 -3.84 -8.67
C ILE A 465 -2.57 -4.44 -10.06
N ALA A 466 -1.43 -4.64 -10.72
CA ALA A 466 -1.36 -5.34 -11.99
C ALA A 466 -2.00 -6.74 -11.93
N ALA A 467 -1.72 -7.52 -10.88
CA ALA A 467 -2.34 -8.82 -10.68
C ALA A 467 -3.87 -8.72 -10.59
N ILE A 468 -4.40 -7.81 -9.78
CA ILE A 468 -5.83 -7.59 -9.63
C ILE A 468 -6.48 -7.19 -10.97
N MET A 469 -5.81 -6.31 -11.74
CA MET A 469 -6.28 -5.85 -13.06
C MET A 469 -6.28 -6.97 -14.10
N ILE A 470 -5.26 -7.83 -14.10
CA ILE A 470 -5.19 -9.02 -14.95
C ILE A 470 -6.35 -9.97 -14.67
N HIS A 471 -6.75 -10.08 -13.40
CA HIS A 471 -7.92 -10.84 -12.97
C HIS A 471 -9.25 -10.11 -13.22
N GLY A 472 -9.25 -9.01 -13.98
CA GLY A 472 -10.43 -8.27 -14.42
C GLY A 472 -11.00 -7.31 -13.39
N ILE A 473 -10.25 -7.00 -12.33
CA ILE A 473 -10.72 -6.16 -11.22
C ILE A 473 -9.93 -4.87 -11.21
N SER A 474 -10.62 -3.73 -11.15
CA SER A 474 -9.98 -2.43 -10.99
C SER A 474 -9.92 -2.08 -9.51
N PRO A 475 -8.72 -2.02 -8.88
CA PRO A 475 -8.62 -1.55 -7.51
C PRO A 475 -8.97 -0.06 -7.43
N GLY A 476 -9.49 0.37 -6.28
CA GLY A 476 -9.89 1.76 -6.09
C GLY A 476 -11.15 1.95 -5.24
N PRO A 477 -11.72 3.16 -5.26
CA PRO A 477 -12.77 3.54 -4.31
C PRO A 477 -14.06 2.71 -4.42
N VAL A 478 -14.31 2.19 -5.63
CA VAL A 478 -15.51 1.37 -5.93
C VAL A 478 -15.33 -0.10 -5.55
N LEU A 479 -14.10 -0.57 -5.31
CA LEU A 479 -13.81 -1.99 -5.04
C LEU A 479 -14.62 -2.53 -3.86
N ILE A 480 -14.75 -1.74 -2.79
CA ILE A 480 -15.47 -2.12 -1.57
C ILE A 480 -16.99 -2.24 -1.83
N GLN A 481 -17.53 -1.46 -2.78
CA GLN A 481 -18.95 -1.46 -3.13
C GLN A 481 -19.29 -2.54 -4.15
N GLU A 482 -18.47 -2.69 -5.18
CA GLU A 482 -18.72 -3.60 -6.30
C GLU A 482 -18.27 -5.02 -6.02
N GLN A 483 -17.20 -5.20 -5.24
CA GLN A 483 -16.57 -6.49 -4.94
C GLN A 483 -16.35 -6.67 -3.42
N PRO A 484 -17.40 -6.59 -2.58
CA PRO A 484 -17.27 -6.67 -1.14
C PRO A 484 -16.70 -8.01 -0.66
N GLU A 485 -17.07 -9.12 -1.33
CA GLU A 485 -16.53 -10.46 -1.00
C GLU A 485 -15.02 -10.54 -1.19
N LEU A 486 -14.49 -9.90 -2.24
CA LEU A 486 -13.06 -9.87 -2.50
C LEU A 486 -12.31 -9.00 -1.49
N PHE A 487 -12.81 -7.78 -1.23
CA PHE A 487 -12.16 -6.88 -0.28
C PHE A 487 -12.15 -7.48 1.13
N TRP A 488 -13.30 -7.91 1.63
CA TRP A 488 -13.41 -8.44 2.99
C TRP A 488 -12.84 -9.85 3.10
N GLY A 489 -12.96 -10.67 2.07
CA GLY A 489 -12.30 -11.98 1.99
C GLY A 489 -10.78 -11.84 2.04
N PHE A 490 -10.22 -10.88 1.31
CA PHE A 490 -8.80 -10.53 1.37
C PHE A 490 -8.39 -10.07 2.78
N VAL A 491 -9.08 -9.10 3.36
CA VAL A 491 -8.81 -8.60 4.72
C VAL A 491 -8.87 -9.72 5.76
N ALA A 492 -9.88 -10.58 5.70
CA ALA A 492 -10.00 -11.73 6.60
C ALA A 492 -8.88 -12.76 6.38
N SER A 493 -8.46 -12.99 5.13
CA SER A 493 -7.34 -13.88 4.82
C SER A 493 -6.02 -13.38 5.40
N MET A 494 -5.84 -12.06 5.61
CA MET A 494 -4.63 -11.52 6.24
C MET A 494 -4.52 -11.97 7.70
N TYR A 495 -5.64 -12.06 8.43
CA TYR A 495 -5.64 -12.65 9.78
C TYR A 495 -5.22 -14.12 9.75
N VAL A 496 -5.81 -14.88 8.84
CA VAL A 496 -5.50 -16.30 8.65
C VAL A 496 -4.02 -16.48 8.30
N GLY A 497 -3.52 -15.71 7.34
CA GLY A 497 -2.12 -15.71 6.91
C GLY A 497 -1.16 -15.38 8.04
N ASN A 498 -1.44 -14.36 8.86
CA ASN A 498 -0.63 -14.04 10.02
C ASN A 498 -0.56 -15.20 11.03
N VAL A 499 -1.68 -15.86 11.30
CA VAL A 499 -1.71 -17.05 12.18
C VAL A 499 -0.90 -18.19 11.57
N VAL A 500 -1.09 -18.47 10.28
CA VAL A 500 -0.33 -19.49 9.55
C VAL A 500 1.16 -19.19 9.60
N LEU A 501 1.57 -17.95 9.35
CA LEU A 501 2.98 -17.54 9.39
C LEU A 501 3.59 -17.66 10.77
N LEU A 502 2.84 -17.33 11.83
CA LEU A 502 3.30 -17.55 13.21
C LEU A 502 3.53 -19.05 13.48
N ILE A 503 2.61 -19.90 13.02
CA ILE A 503 2.69 -21.36 13.16
C ILE A 503 3.81 -21.96 12.30
N LEU A 504 4.10 -21.40 11.12
CA LEU A 504 5.16 -21.88 10.24
C LEU A 504 6.55 -21.41 10.72
N ASN A 505 6.71 -20.13 11.06
CA ASN A 505 8.02 -19.53 11.31
C ASN A 505 8.66 -19.92 12.64
N LEU A 506 7.91 -20.26 13.71
CA LEU A 506 8.52 -20.70 14.97
C LEU A 506 9.02 -22.17 14.93
N PRO A 507 8.21 -23.16 14.52
CA PRO A 507 8.58 -24.58 14.61
C PRO A 507 9.42 -25.05 13.41
N MET A 508 9.24 -24.47 12.22
CA MET A 508 9.83 -24.97 10.99
C MET A 508 11.16 -24.31 10.62
N VAL A 509 11.73 -23.45 11.49
CA VAL A 509 13.06 -22.82 11.30
C VAL A 509 14.12 -23.84 10.89
N GLY A 510 14.16 -25.00 11.56
CA GLY A 510 15.12 -26.07 11.24
C GLY A 510 14.93 -26.70 9.86
N LEU A 511 13.68 -26.82 9.39
CA LEU A 511 13.37 -27.34 8.05
C LEU A 511 13.79 -26.33 6.97
N PHE A 512 13.46 -25.07 7.20
CA PHE A 512 13.76 -23.96 6.32
C PHE A 512 15.27 -23.71 6.16
N VAL A 513 16.03 -23.79 7.25
CA VAL A 513 17.49 -23.75 7.23
C VAL A 513 18.10 -24.86 6.37
N ASN A 514 17.49 -26.05 6.36
CA ASN A 514 17.97 -27.15 5.51
C ASN A 514 17.64 -26.92 4.03
N LEU A 515 16.55 -26.22 3.71
CA LEU A 515 16.22 -25.89 2.32
C LEU A 515 17.24 -24.92 1.71
N LEU A 516 17.79 -24.00 2.52
CA LEU A 516 18.88 -23.10 2.11
C LEU A 516 20.19 -23.83 1.75
N ARG A 517 20.29 -25.14 2.01
CA ARG A 517 21.43 -25.97 1.60
C ARG A 517 21.29 -26.52 0.18
N ILE A 518 20.14 -26.34 -0.47
CA ILE A 518 19.98 -26.74 -1.87
C ILE A 518 20.87 -25.84 -2.74
N PRO A 519 21.77 -26.42 -3.56
CA PRO A 519 22.64 -25.61 -4.41
C PRO A 519 21.84 -24.75 -5.39
N TYR A 520 22.19 -23.46 -5.48
CA TYR A 520 21.60 -22.52 -6.44
C TYR A 520 21.66 -23.01 -7.90
N ALA A 521 22.66 -23.84 -8.22
CA ALA A 521 22.80 -24.48 -9.52
C ALA A 521 21.58 -25.31 -9.97
N TYR A 522 20.81 -25.87 -9.02
CA TYR A 522 19.56 -26.58 -9.34
C TYR A 522 18.34 -25.67 -9.29
N MET A 523 18.32 -24.68 -8.39
CA MET A 523 17.16 -23.81 -8.21
C MET A 523 16.97 -22.85 -9.39
N TYR A 524 18.05 -22.21 -9.86
CA TYR A 524 17.94 -21.18 -10.90
C TYR A 524 17.43 -21.70 -12.24
N PRO A 525 17.89 -22.85 -12.78
CA PRO A 525 17.32 -23.41 -14.00
C PRO A 525 15.83 -23.74 -13.88
N CYS A 526 15.41 -24.30 -12.74
CA CYS A 526 13.99 -24.58 -12.47
C CYS A 526 13.16 -23.29 -12.44
N ILE A 527 13.63 -22.25 -11.73
CA ILE A 527 12.95 -20.96 -11.67
C ILE A 527 12.84 -20.36 -13.07
N LEU A 528 13.93 -20.35 -13.85
CA LEU A 528 13.92 -19.85 -15.23
C LEU A 528 12.94 -20.62 -16.13
N ALA A 529 12.87 -21.94 -16.00
CA ALA A 529 11.90 -22.74 -16.73
C ALA A 529 10.45 -22.35 -16.37
N PHE A 530 10.15 -22.20 -15.07
CA PHE A 530 8.84 -21.72 -14.63
C PHE A 530 8.53 -20.30 -15.10
N CYS A 531 9.52 -19.39 -15.13
CA CYS A 531 9.35 -18.04 -15.66
C CYS A 531 8.97 -18.05 -17.14
N ILE A 532 9.70 -18.82 -17.95
CA ILE A 532 9.46 -18.92 -19.40
C ILE A 532 8.08 -19.49 -19.67
N VAL A 533 7.73 -20.62 -19.02
CA VAL A 533 6.41 -21.24 -19.16
C VAL A 533 5.32 -20.31 -18.66
N GLY A 534 5.54 -19.66 -17.51
CA GLY A 534 4.61 -18.72 -16.90
C GLY A 534 4.33 -17.54 -17.81
N VAL A 535 5.34 -16.77 -18.20
CA VAL A 535 5.18 -15.60 -19.08
C VAL A 535 4.53 -15.99 -20.40
N TYR A 536 4.94 -17.11 -21.00
CA TYR A 536 4.32 -17.61 -22.23
C TYR A 536 2.82 -17.92 -22.02
N SER A 537 2.44 -18.54 -20.90
CA SER A 537 1.07 -18.95 -20.63
C SER A 537 0.07 -17.78 -20.47
N VAL A 538 0.56 -16.58 -20.14
CA VAL A 538 -0.29 -15.38 -19.94
C VAL A 538 -0.94 -14.95 -21.24
N SER A 539 -0.13 -14.71 -22.28
CA SER A 539 -0.58 -14.12 -23.55
C SER A 539 -0.44 -15.09 -24.73
N ASN A 540 0.07 -16.31 -24.51
CA ASN A 540 0.55 -17.23 -25.56
C ASN A 540 1.52 -16.54 -26.54
N SER A 541 2.34 -15.63 -26.03
CA SER A 541 3.20 -14.75 -26.81
C SER A 541 4.68 -15.07 -26.59
N VAL A 542 5.39 -15.39 -27.67
CA VAL A 542 6.86 -15.51 -27.65
C VAL A 542 7.50 -14.12 -27.49
N VAL A 543 6.85 -13.06 -27.96
CA VAL A 543 7.33 -11.68 -27.81
C VAL A 543 7.44 -11.31 -26.33
N ASP A 544 6.48 -11.71 -25.50
CA ASP A 544 6.53 -11.47 -24.05
C ASP A 544 7.71 -12.20 -23.38
N VAL A 545 8.02 -13.42 -23.81
CA VAL A 545 9.20 -14.16 -23.33
C VAL A 545 10.49 -13.45 -23.74
N VAL A 546 10.57 -12.92 -24.96
CA VAL A 546 11.72 -12.13 -25.42
C VAL A 546 11.85 -10.84 -24.61
N ILE A 547 10.75 -10.12 -24.38
CA ILE A 547 10.74 -8.92 -23.53
C ILE A 547 11.23 -9.26 -22.13
N MET A 548 10.76 -10.36 -21.54
CA MET A 548 11.19 -10.81 -20.22
C MET A 548 12.71 -11.04 -20.16
N LEU A 549 13.28 -11.73 -21.15
CA LEU A 549 14.73 -11.97 -21.22
C LEU A 549 15.52 -10.67 -21.41
N LEU A 550 15.07 -9.77 -22.28
CA LEU A 550 15.67 -8.46 -22.50
C LEU A 550 15.64 -7.62 -21.22
N MET A 551 14.50 -7.59 -20.53
CA MET A 551 14.35 -6.91 -19.25
C MET A 551 15.22 -7.54 -18.16
N GLY A 552 15.45 -8.86 -18.19
CA GLY A 552 16.45 -9.53 -17.36
C GLY A 552 17.86 -8.97 -17.54
N GLY A 553 18.30 -8.84 -18.80
CA GLY A 553 19.59 -8.24 -19.13
C GLY A 553 19.67 -6.75 -18.76
N VAL A 554 18.65 -5.96 -19.07
CA VAL A 554 18.56 -4.54 -18.73
C VAL A 554 18.61 -4.35 -17.20
N GLY A 555 17.83 -5.13 -16.46
CA GLY A 555 17.82 -5.11 -15.00
C GLY A 555 19.18 -5.44 -14.41
N TYR A 556 19.88 -6.45 -14.95
CA TYR A 556 21.23 -6.81 -14.53
C TYR A 556 22.23 -5.65 -14.71
N VAL A 557 22.21 -5.00 -15.87
CA VAL A 557 23.11 -3.85 -16.16
C VAL A 557 22.78 -2.66 -15.25
N LEU A 558 21.50 -2.28 -15.14
CA LEU A 558 21.07 -1.14 -14.34
C LEU A 558 21.40 -1.31 -12.86
N ARG A 559 21.24 -2.51 -12.30
CA ARG A 559 21.64 -2.82 -10.92
C ARG A 559 23.15 -2.72 -10.72
N LYS A 560 23.96 -3.21 -11.67
CA LYS A 560 25.42 -3.02 -11.64
C LYS A 560 25.84 -1.54 -11.68
N LEU A 561 25.03 -0.69 -12.28
CA LEU A 561 25.24 0.77 -12.31
C LEU A 561 24.65 1.50 -11.07
N GLY A 562 24.12 0.74 -10.10
CA GLY A 562 23.51 1.28 -8.89
C GLY A 562 22.23 2.07 -9.16
N TYR A 563 21.40 1.63 -10.10
CA TYR A 563 20.03 2.13 -10.29
C TYR A 563 19.05 1.21 -9.57
N ASP A 564 18.09 1.82 -8.88
CA ASP A 564 16.94 1.12 -8.31
C ASP A 564 15.93 0.80 -9.42
N LEU A 565 15.55 -0.47 -9.57
CA LEU A 565 14.59 -0.93 -10.58
C LEU A 565 13.13 -0.76 -10.12
N ALA A 566 12.92 -0.64 -8.81
CA ALA A 566 11.60 -0.49 -8.19
C ALA A 566 10.71 0.59 -8.87
N PRO A 567 11.24 1.80 -9.18
CA PRO A 567 10.46 2.84 -9.84
C PRO A 567 10.00 2.48 -11.26
N VAL A 568 10.67 1.56 -11.97
CA VAL A 568 10.26 1.17 -13.33
C VAL A 568 8.93 0.44 -13.30
N ALA A 569 8.77 -0.54 -12.39
CA ALA A 569 7.51 -1.26 -12.26
C ALA A 569 6.36 -0.35 -11.81
N LEU A 570 6.66 0.57 -10.89
CA LEU A 570 5.69 1.58 -10.48
C LEU A 570 5.26 2.46 -11.66
N GLY A 571 6.22 2.99 -12.42
CA GLY A 571 5.96 3.82 -13.60
C GLY A 571 5.21 3.06 -14.69
N LEU A 572 5.51 1.77 -14.89
CA LEU A 572 4.84 0.93 -15.88
C LEU A 572 3.34 0.79 -15.59
N VAL A 573 2.97 0.60 -14.32
CA VAL A 573 1.57 0.50 -13.89
C VAL A 573 0.90 1.88 -13.86
N LEU A 574 1.61 2.91 -13.37
CA LEU A 574 1.04 4.25 -13.23
C LEU A 574 0.93 5.03 -14.54
N GLY A 575 1.76 4.72 -15.54
CA GLY A 575 1.83 5.43 -16.83
C GLY A 575 0.48 5.50 -17.54
N PRO A 576 -0.17 4.36 -17.84
CA PRO A 576 -1.49 4.34 -18.46
C PRO A 576 -2.54 5.12 -17.64
N MET A 577 -2.53 4.97 -16.32
CA MET A 577 -3.49 5.64 -15.42
C MET A 577 -3.30 7.15 -15.43
N LEU A 578 -2.04 7.60 -15.38
CA LEU A 578 -1.67 9.00 -15.40
C LEU A 578 -2.00 9.63 -16.75
N GLU A 579 -1.68 8.95 -17.86
CA GLU A 579 -2.01 9.42 -19.19
C GLU A 579 -3.53 9.55 -19.37
N LEU A 580 -4.28 8.51 -19.03
CA LEU A 580 -5.74 8.49 -19.18
C LEU A 580 -6.39 9.62 -18.37
N SER A 581 -6.03 9.76 -17.09
CA SER A 581 -6.58 10.80 -16.22
C SER A 581 -6.20 12.22 -16.68
N LEU A 582 -4.96 12.42 -17.12
CA LEU A 582 -4.51 13.71 -17.68
C LEU A 582 -5.30 14.08 -18.93
N ARG A 583 -5.47 13.12 -19.87
CA ARG A 583 -6.16 13.37 -21.12
C ARG A 583 -7.66 13.55 -20.95
N GLN A 584 -8.30 12.80 -20.05
CA GLN A 584 -9.67 13.04 -19.65
C GLN A 584 -9.86 14.44 -19.05
N SER A 585 -8.92 14.88 -18.21
CA SER A 585 -8.93 16.24 -17.64
C SER A 585 -8.87 17.31 -18.73
N LEU A 586 -7.96 17.16 -19.70
CA LEU A 586 -7.82 18.10 -20.82
C LEU A 586 -9.04 18.05 -21.75
N ALA A 587 -9.63 16.89 -21.99
CA ALA A 587 -10.86 16.77 -22.76
C ALA A 587 -12.02 17.52 -22.07
N MET A 588 -12.13 17.43 -20.74
CA MET A 588 -13.15 18.16 -19.97
C MET A 588 -13.01 19.68 -20.05
N SER A 589 -11.79 20.20 -20.24
CA SER A 589 -11.49 21.63 -20.28
C SER A 589 -11.35 22.22 -21.69
N GLY A 590 -11.59 21.43 -22.73
CA GLY A 590 -11.35 21.84 -24.11
C GLY A 590 -9.86 22.05 -24.44
N GLY A 591 -8.95 21.35 -23.74
CA GLY A 591 -7.50 21.42 -23.93
C GLY A 591 -6.78 22.40 -23.00
N SER A 592 -7.48 23.07 -22.09
CA SER A 592 -6.87 24.00 -21.14
C SER A 592 -6.30 23.30 -19.91
N TYR A 593 -5.03 23.54 -19.60
CA TYR A 593 -4.41 23.13 -18.34
C TYR A 593 -4.94 23.91 -17.12
N GLY A 594 -5.74 24.96 -17.33
CA GLY A 594 -6.39 25.74 -16.25
C GLY A 594 -7.29 24.90 -15.34
N ILE A 595 -7.81 23.76 -15.82
CA ILE A 595 -8.66 22.86 -15.03
C ILE A 595 -7.97 22.37 -13.74
N PHE A 596 -6.65 22.22 -13.76
CA PHE A 596 -5.89 21.81 -12.57
C PHE A 596 -5.80 22.92 -11.51
N LEU A 597 -5.98 24.18 -11.91
CA LEU A 597 -5.99 25.35 -11.02
C LEU A 597 -7.39 25.69 -10.50
N GLU A 598 -8.43 25.31 -11.24
CA GLU A 598 -9.83 25.51 -10.86
C GLU A 598 -10.30 24.52 -9.79
N ARG A 599 -9.64 23.35 -9.71
CA ARG A 599 -10.01 22.27 -8.81
C ARG A 599 -9.20 22.37 -7.50
N PRO A 600 -9.82 22.71 -6.36
CA PRO A 600 -9.09 22.99 -5.12
C PRO A 600 -8.31 21.78 -4.59
N ILE A 601 -8.83 20.56 -4.80
CA ILE A 601 -8.14 19.32 -4.40
C ILE A 601 -6.92 19.07 -5.29
N ALA A 602 -7.05 19.24 -6.62
CA ALA A 602 -5.90 19.10 -7.51
C ALA A 602 -4.81 20.14 -7.20
N VAL A 603 -5.20 21.40 -6.95
CA VAL A 603 -4.27 22.47 -6.57
C VAL A 603 -3.48 22.12 -5.32
N THR A 604 -4.14 21.67 -4.25
CA THR A 604 -3.43 21.35 -3.01
C THR A 604 -2.41 20.24 -3.23
N MET A 605 -2.76 19.22 -4.01
CA MET A 605 -1.87 18.11 -4.34
C MET A 605 -0.70 18.54 -5.22
N PHE A 606 -0.93 19.38 -6.23
CA PHE A 606 0.15 19.93 -7.05
C PHE A 606 1.08 20.86 -6.27
N VAL A 607 0.55 21.69 -5.38
CA VAL A 607 1.37 22.55 -4.51
C VAL A 607 2.24 21.69 -3.59
N LEU A 608 1.68 20.64 -2.97
CA LEU A 608 2.44 19.71 -2.14
C LEU A 608 3.51 18.97 -2.97
N ALA A 609 3.17 18.49 -4.15
CA ALA A 609 4.10 17.88 -5.10
C ALA A 609 5.26 18.82 -5.46
N LEU A 610 4.97 20.08 -5.77
CA LEU A 610 5.98 21.10 -6.09
C LEU A 610 6.87 21.43 -4.89
N ILE A 611 6.30 21.52 -3.68
CA ILE A 611 7.07 21.71 -2.45
C ILE A 611 8.03 20.53 -2.25
N LEU A 612 7.54 19.30 -2.38
CA LEU A 612 8.38 18.10 -2.25
C LEU A 612 9.49 18.09 -3.30
N LEU A 613 9.18 18.40 -4.56
CA LEU A 613 10.16 18.49 -5.62
C LEU A 613 11.21 19.58 -5.33
N ALA A 614 10.79 20.75 -4.85
CA ALA A 614 11.70 21.85 -4.50
C ALA A 614 12.62 21.48 -3.33
N LEU A 615 12.09 20.83 -2.30
CA LEU A 615 12.87 20.31 -1.17
C LEU A 615 13.88 19.25 -1.64
N ALA A 616 13.46 18.37 -2.55
CA ALA A 616 14.28 17.30 -3.09
C ALA A 616 15.42 17.81 -3.99
N LEU A 617 15.18 18.86 -4.78
CA LEU A 617 16.17 19.45 -5.68
C LEU A 617 17.14 20.41 -4.96
N LYS A 618 16.76 20.93 -3.79
CA LYS A 618 17.59 21.84 -2.99
C LYS A 618 19.03 21.34 -2.74
N PRO A 619 19.30 20.11 -2.26
CA PRO A 619 20.68 19.64 -2.04
C PRO A 619 21.50 19.59 -3.34
N LEU A 620 20.86 19.28 -4.47
CA LEU A 620 21.46 19.24 -5.81
C LEU A 620 21.89 20.63 -6.30
N ILE A 621 21.10 21.66 -6.01
CA ILE A 621 21.35 23.05 -6.42
C ILE A 621 22.36 23.73 -5.49
N PHE A 622 22.25 23.50 -4.18
CA PHE A 622 23.04 24.21 -3.17
C PHE A 622 24.30 23.46 -2.70
N LYS A 623 24.64 22.30 -3.30
CA LYS A 623 25.78 21.43 -2.90
C LYS A 623 25.83 21.17 -1.37
N GLY A 624 24.66 21.13 -0.72
CA GLY A 624 24.54 20.74 0.68
C GLY A 624 24.57 19.22 0.82
N LYS A 625 25.00 18.70 1.98
CA LYS A 625 24.90 17.26 2.25
C LYS A 625 23.42 16.84 2.15
N ASP A 626 23.16 15.79 1.40
CA ASP A 626 21.84 15.16 1.41
C ASP A 626 21.56 14.66 2.83
N TRP A 627 20.39 14.98 3.34
CA TRP A 627 20.01 14.57 4.70
C TRP A 627 19.91 13.06 4.84
N ARG A 628 19.67 12.38 3.71
CA ARG A 628 19.64 10.92 3.61
C ARG A 628 20.97 10.30 4.07
N ALA A 629 22.10 10.98 3.82
CA ALA A 629 23.41 10.57 4.30
C ALA A 629 23.50 10.58 5.85
N ASN A 630 22.85 11.54 6.51
CA ASN A 630 22.88 11.67 7.97
C ASN A 630 21.97 10.66 8.70
N VAL A 631 21.02 10.03 8.00
CA VAL A 631 20.14 8.99 8.57
C VAL A 631 20.78 7.59 8.46
N GLY A 632 21.99 7.49 7.90
CA GLY A 632 22.73 6.23 7.80
C GLY A 632 22.14 5.25 6.77
N LEU A 633 21.36 5.75 5.81
CA LEU A 633 20.81 4.94 4.72
C LEU A 633 21.87 4.58 3.67
N GLU A 634 22.96 5.35 3.57
CA GLU A 634 24.05 5.12 2.61
C GLU A 634 25.21 4.29 3.20
N ASP A 635 25.49 4.42 4.51
CA ASP A 635 26.72 3.90 5.14
C ASP A 635 26.62 2.46 5.68
N GLN A 636 25.51 1.74 5.47
CA GLN A 636 25.28 0.40 6.08
C GLN A 636 25.02 -0.73 5.08
N VAL A 637 25.23 -0.47 3.78
CA VAL A 637 25.03 -1.47 2.70
C VAL A 637 26.37 -2.05 2.19
N ASP A 638 27.50 -1.67 2.80
CA ASP A 638 28.81 -2.28 2.51
C ASP A 638 29.07 -3.58 3.31
#